data_AF-A0A963PR24-F1
#
_entry.id   AF-A0A963PR24-F1
#
_cell.length_a   1.000
_cell.length_b   1.000
_cell.length_c   1.000
_cell.angle_alpha   90.00
_cell.angle_beta   90.00
_cell.angle_gamma   90.00
#
_symmetry.space_group_name_H-M   'P 1'
#
loop_
_entity.id
_entity.type
_entity.pdbx_description
1 polymer ?
#
loop_
_entity_poly.entity_id
_entity_poly.type
_entity_poly.pdbx_seq_one_letter_code
_entity_poly.pdbx_strand_id
1 'polypeptide(L)'
;MAGTPYNAAGQVPCSMGHGQPTGSCAFGVEREGRGNAMVTVTRPDGRKRVIFFERGRPTGYDKSQADRGEFRATKEGDLNIIRIGDERYEIVDAVAEGG
;
A
#
# COMPACT_ATOMS: atom_id res chain seq x y z
N MET A 1 3.21 -14.07 -21.79
CA MET A 1 2.49 -13.49 -20.63
C MET A 1 3.43 -12.47 -20.01
N ALA A 2 3.11 -11.18 -20.09
CA ALA A 2 3.91 -10.16 -19.43
C ALA A 2 3.67 -10.29 -17.93
N GLY A 3 4.51 -11.09 -17.27
CA GLY A 3 4.56 -11.11 -15.82
C GLY A 3 4.85 -9.70 -15.38
N THR A 4 3.91 -9.07 -14.68
CA THR A 4 4.27 -7.87 -13.94
C THR A 4 5.44 -8.21 -13.01
N PRO A 5 6.40 -7.32 -12.76
CA PRO A 5 7.52 -7.59 -11.85
C PRO A 5 7.06 -7.87 -10.41
N TYR A 6 5.77 -7.68 -10.13
CA TYR A 6 5.15 -7.97 -8.85
C TYR A 6 5.04 -9.47 -8.58
N ASN A 7 5.52 -9.88 -7.40
CA ASN A 7 5.32 -11.22 -6.86
C ASN A 7 3.85 -11.52 -6.56
N ALA A 8 3.06 -10.51 -6.25
CA ALA A 8 1.61 -10.61 -6.06
C ALA A 8 0.92 -9.34 -6.57
N ALA A 9 -0.28 -9.46 -7.12
CA ALA A 9 -1.10 -8.32 -7.52
C ALA A 9 -2.57 -8.60 -7.21
N GLY A 10 -3.33 -7.54 -6.95
CA GLY A 10 -4.73 -7.66 -6.59
C GLY A 10 -5.40 -6.32 -6.41
N GLN A 11 -6.47 -6.30 -5.63
CA GLN A 11 -7.19 -5.08 -5.24
C GLN A 11 -7.24 -4.95 -3.72
N VAL A 12 -7.02 -3.74 -3.22
CA VAL A 12 -7.14 -3.39 -1.81
C VAL A 12 -8.12 -2.25 -1.62
N PRO A 13 -8.84 -2.20 -0.49
CA PRO A 13 -9.64 -1.05 -0.13
C PRO A 13 -8.75 0.19 0.03
N CYS A 14 -9.13 1.28 -0.62
CA CYS A 14 -8.44 2.56 -0.56
C CYS A 14 -9.44 3.73 -0.57
N SER A 15 -9.08 4.83 0.08
CA SER A 15 -9.83 6.09 0.02
C SER A 15 -8.83 7.24 -0.15
N MET A 16 -9.12 8.18 -1.05
CA MET A 16 -8.23 9.32 -1.30
C MET A 16 -8.55 10.53 -0.42
N GLY A 17 -9.46 10.38 0.56
CA GLY A 17 -9.84 11.41 1.51
C GLY A 17 -10.32 12.71 0.86
N HIS A 18 -11.56 12.71 0.40
CA HIS A 18 -12.29 13.91 -0.02
C HIS A 18 -13.81 13.66 0.11
N GLY A 19 -14.22 12.87 1.11
CA GLY A 19 -15.59 12.31 1.18
C GLY A 19 -15.85 11.19 0.17
N GLN A 20 -14.83 10.75 -0.57
CA GLN A 20 -14.95 9.59 -1.46
C GLN A 20 -15.12 8.30 -0.64
N PRO A 21 -16.11 7.46 -0.98
CA PRO A 21 -16.28 6.16 -0.35
C PRO A 21 -15.02 5.32 -0.57
N THR A 22 -14.77 4.37 0.32
CA THR A 22 -13.69 3.39 0.14
C THR A 22 -13.90 2.66 -1.18
N GLY A 23 -13.00 2.89 -2.13
CA GLY A 23 -12.94 2.23 -3.41
C GLY A 23 -11.99 1.04 -3.39
N SER A 24 -11.83 0.38 -4.54
CA SER A 24 -10.84 -0.68 -4.74
C SER A 24 -9.71 -0.15 -5.59
N CYS A 25 -8.50 -0.07 -5.03
CA CYS A 25 -7.28 0.29 -5.76
C CYS A 25 -6.54 -0.97 -6.16
N ALA A 26 -6.05 -1.00 -7.40
CA ALA A 26 -5.14 -2.06 -7.83
C ALA A 26 -3.81 -1.93 -7.07
N PHE A 27 -3.25 -3.04 -6.60
CA PHE A 27 -1.93 -3.06 -6.00
C PHE A 27 -1.03 -4.13 -6.65
N GLY A 28 0.27 -3.90 -6.56
CA GLY A 28 1.31 -4.87 -6.85
C GLY A 28 2.32 -4.91 -5.70
N VAL A 29 2.83 -6.09 -5.37
CA VAL A 29 3.80 -6.31 -4.30
C VAL A 29 5.10 -6.79 -4.92
N GLU A 30 6.19 -6.13 -4.58
CA GLU A 30 7.54 -6.59 -4.87
C GLU A 30 8.20 -6.98 -3.55
N ARG A 31 8.69 -8.20 -3.45
CA ARG A 31 9.31 -8.74 -2.23
C ARG A 31 10.80 -8.78 -2.45
N GLU A 32 11.51 -7.99 -1.65
CA GLU A 32 12.98 -7.93 -1.72
C GLU A 32 13.65 -9.02 -0.86
N GLY A 33 12.85 -9.82 -0.14
CA GLY A 33 13.35 -10.87 0.76
C GLY A 33 13.70 -10.32 2.15
N ARG A 34 14.12 -11.22 3.06
CA ARG A 34 14.41 -10.90 4.48
C ARG A 34 13.24 -10.29 5.27
N GLY A 35 12.01 -10.45 4.77
CA GLY A 35 10.80 -9.86 5.34
C GLY A 35 10.45 -8.48 4.78
N ASN A 36 11.21 -7.95 3.81
CA ASN A 36 10.93 -6.67 3.19
C ASN A 36 10.03 -6.82 1.96
N ALA A 37 9.06 -5.93 1.84
CA ALA A 37 8.17 -5.86 0.69
C ALA A 37 7.83 -4.40 0.35
N MET A 38 7.60 -4.14 -0.92
CA MET A 38 7.18 -2.85 -1.46
C MET A 38 5.80 -3.05 -2.07
N VAL A 39 4.78 -2.43 -1.48
CA VAL A 39 3.42 -2.49 -1.99
C VAL A 39 3.15 -1.23 -2.79
N THR A 40 3.07 -1.37 -4.10
CA THR A 40 2.71 -0.30 -5.04
C THR A 40 1.20 -0.30 -5.23
N VAL A 41 0.51 0.72 -4.72
CA VAL A 41 -0.92 0.93 -4.92
C VAL A 41 -1.13 1.94 -6.05
N THR A 42 -1.94 1.58 -7.04
CA THR A 42 -2.37 2.48 -8.13
C THR A 42 -3.67 3.14 -7.72
N ARG A 43 -3.59 4.46 -7.54
CA ARG A 43 -4.72 5.31 -7.16
C ARG A 43 -5.68 5.49 -8.34
N PRO A 44 -6.96 5.83 -8.08
CA PRO A 44 -7.93 6.10 -9.13
C PRO A 44 -7.56 7.30 -10.02
N ASP A 45 -6.71 8.22 -9.54
CA ASP A 45 -6.15 9.31 -10.32
C ASP A 45 -5.03 8.88 -11.30
N GLY A 46 -4.70 7.58 -11.32
CA GLY A 46 -3.66 6.99 -12.15
C GLY A 46 -2.25 7.10 -11.58
N ARG A 47 -2.06 7.83 -10.47
CA ARG A 47 -0.76 7.92 -9.82
C ARG A 47 -0.50 6.67 -8.98
N LYS A 48 0.77 6.35 -8.78
CA LYS A 48 1.20 5.20 -7.96
C LYS A 48 1.72 5.69 -6.62
N ARG A 49 1.47 4.89 -5.58
CA ARG A 49 1.99 5.09 -4.22
C ARG A 49 2.72 3.82 -3.82
N VAL A 50 4.00 3.92 -3.52
CA VAL A 50 4.77 2.78 -2.98
C VAL A 50 4.76 2.88 -1.46
N ILE A 51 4.41 1.80 -0.79
CA ILE A 51 4.41 1.68 0.67
C ILE A 51 5.44 0.61 1.02
N PHE A 52 6.38 0.98 1.88
CA PHE A 52 7.44 0.09 2.35
C PHE A 52 6.93 -0.73 3.53
N PHE A 53 7.13 -2.04 3.46
CA PHE A 53 6.81 -3.00 4.50
C PHE A 53 8.06 -3.72 4.97
N GLU A 54 8.18 -3.90 6.28
CA GLU A 54 9.20 -4.69 6.94
C GLU A 54 8.50 -5.66 7.91
N ARG A 55 8.67 -6.97 7.70
CA ARG A 55 8.05 -8.06 8.48
C ARG A 55 6.53 -7.88 8.62
N GLY A 56 5.86 -7.66 7.49
CA GLY A 56 4.41 -7.41 7.44
C GLY A 56 3.97 -6.03 7.94
N ARG A 57 4.87 -5.19 8.48
CA ARG A 57 4.50 -3.88 9.01
C ARG A 57 4.87 -2.76 8.05
N PRO A 58 3.95 -1.85 7.73
CA PRO A 58 4.26 -0.69 6.91
C PRO A 58 5.14 0.30 7.69
N THR A 59 6.34 0.57 7.19
CA THR A 59 7.35 1.44 7.82
C THR A 59 7.39 2.84 7.21
N GLY A 60 6.90 2.99 5.98
CA GLY A 60 6.87 4.29 5.30
C GLY A 60 6.29 4.21 3.90
N TYR A 61 6.47 5.28 3.13
CA TYR A 61 6.02 5.39 1.74
C TYR A 61 7.01 6.17 0.89
N ASP A 62 6.94 5.98 -0.44
CA ASP A 62 7.62 6.84 -1.42
C ASP A 62 7.08 8.26 -1.30
N LYS A 63 7.84 9.09 -0.59
CA LYS A 63 7.54 10.50 -0.35
C LYS A 63 8.23 11.34 -1.41
N SER A 64 7.45 11.93 -2.32
CA SER A 64 7.98 12.97 -3.21
C SER A 64 8.17 14.30 -2.45
N GLN A 65 8.99 15.20 -2.99
CA GLN A 65 9.11 16.59 -2.48
C GLN A 65 7.76 17.33 -2.41
N ALA A 66 6.78 16.92 -3.22
CA ALA A 66 5.43 17.48 -3.24
C ALA A 66 4.50 16.83 -2.20
N ASP A 67 4.84 15.65 -1.68
CA ASP A 67 4.04 14.96 -0.68
C ASP A 67 4.31 15.54 0.71
N ARG A 68 3.33 16.29 1.21
CA ARG A 68 3.33 16.80 2.59
C ARG A 68 2.51 15.94 3.56
N GLY A 69 1.92 14.85 3.07
CA GLY A 69 1.09 13.97 3.88
C GLY A 69 1.88 13.31 5.00
N GLU A 70 1.37 13.42 6.23
CA GLU A 70 1.91 12.65 7.36
C GLU A 70 1.59 11.17 7.14
N PHE A 71 2.61 10.32 7.34
CA PHE A 71 2.44 8.87 7.32
C PHE A 71 2.00 8.39 8.70
N ARG A 72 0.90 7.65 8.74
CA ARG A 72 0.43 7.01 9.95
C ARG A 72 -0.08 5.62 9.62
N ALA A 73 0.51 4.60 10.23
CA ALA A 73 0.03 3.24 10.12
C ALA A 73 -0.59 2.80 11.45
N THR A 74 -1.68 2.06 11.37
CA THR A 74 -2.31 1.37 12.50
C THR A 74 -2.58 -0.06 12.09
N LYS A 75 -2.34 -1.01 12.99
CA LYS A 75 -2.55 -2.43 12.73
C LYS A 75 -3.71 -2.92 13.58
N GLU A 76 -4.72 -3.48 12.93
CA GLU A 76 -5.89 -4.10 13.54
C GLU A 76 -5.87 -5.60 13.20
N GLY A 77 -5.29 -6.42 14.09
CA GLY A 77 -5.01 -7.83 13.80
C GLY A 77 -4.01 -7.97 12.63
N ASP A 78 -4.43 -8.63 11.56
CA ASP A 78 -3.64 -8.80 10.34
C ASP A 78 -3.85 -7.67 9.33
N LEU A 79 -4.73 -6.70 9.61
CA LEU A 79 -5.03 -5.58 8.71
C LEU A 79 -4.19 -4.35 9.04
N ASN A 80 -3.42 -3.85 8.08
CA ASN A 80 -2.72 -2.58 8.21
C ASN A 80 -3.54 -1.45 7.58
N ILE A 81 -3.97 -0.52 8.41
CA ILE A 81 -4.62 0.72 8.01
C ILE A 81 -3.54 1.81 7.91
N ILE A 82 -3.14 2.12 6.69
CA ILE A 82 -2.13 3.13 6.38
C ILE A 82 -2.83 4.41 5.97
N ARG A 83 -2.44 5.53 6.56
CA ARG A 83 -2.91 6.88 6.21
C ARG A 83 -1.74 7.73 5.77
N ILE A 84 -1.92 8.46 4.68
CA ILE A 84 -0.91 9.37 4.11
C ILE A 84 -1.62 10.69 3.82
N GLY A 85 -1.53 11.64 4.75
CA GLY A 85 -2.41 12.82 4.72
C GLY A 85 -3.87 12.41 4.74
N ASP A 86 -4.61 12.73 3.68
CA ASP A 86 -6.02 12.36 3.49
C ASP A 86 -6.21 10.94 2.92
N GLU A 87 -5.17 10.35 2.35
CA GLU A 87 -5.24 9.02 1.75
C GLU A 87 -5.32 7.93 2.84
N ARG A 88 -6.11 6.88 2.61
CA ARG A 88 -6.23 5.68 3.45
C ARG A 88 -6.08 4.43 2.57
N TYR A 89 -5.30 3.48 3.04
CA TYR A 89 -5.04 2.20 2.39
C TYR A 89 -5.17 1.08 3.41
N GLU A 90 -5.84 0.00 3.05
CA GLU A 90 -6.11 -1.14 3.93
C GLU A 90 -5.45 -2.39 3.34
N ILE A 91 -4.33 -2.80 3.92
CA ILE A 91 -3.46 -3.85 3.36
C ILE A 91 -3.24 -4.92 4.43
N VAL A 92 -3.67 -6.14 4.14
CA VAL A 92 -3.46 -7.28 5.06
C VAL A 92 -2.01 -7.77 5.01
N ASP A 93 -1.50 -8.29 6.13
CA ASP A 93 -0.12 -8.79 6.26
C ASP A 93 0.23 -9.84 5.20
N ALA A 94 -0.72 -10.72 4.87
CA ALA A 94 -0.55 -11.73 3.84
C ALA A 94 -0.15 -11.16 2.46
N VAL A 95 -0.55 -9.91 2.16
CA VAL A 95 -0.15 -9.22 0.92
C VAL A 95 1.37 -9.00 0.91
N ALA A 96 1.94 -8.54 2.02
CA ALA A 96 3.37 -8.30 2.16
C ALA A 96 4.18 -9.58 2.41
N GLU A 97 3.69 -10.47 3.27
CA GLU A 97 4.43 -11.65 3.77
C GLU A 97 4.26 -12.90 2.90
N GLY A 98 3.12 -13.04 2.24
CA GLY A 98 2.81 -14.13 1.31
C GLY A 98 2.25 -15.29 2.09
N GLY A 99 1.09 -15.77 1.65
CA GLY A 99 0.51 -16.99 2.18
C GLY A 99 1.41 -18.19 1.94
#